data_AF-A0A1Y5HEY5-F1
#
_entry.id   AF-A0A1Y5HEY5-F1
#
_cell.length_a   1.000
_cell.length_b   1.000
_cell.length_c   1.000
_cell.angle_alpha   90.00
_cell.angle_beta   90.00
_cell.angle_gamma   90.00
#
_symmetry.space_group_name_H-M   'P 1'
#
loop_
_entity.id
_entity.type
_entity.pdbx_description
1 polymer ?
#
loop_
_entity_poly.entity_id
_entity_poly.type
_entity_poly.pdbx_seq_one_letter_code
_entity_poly.pdbx_strand_id
1 'polypeptide(L)'
;MNWWLIFMAVFAGSMLPMQGALNARLGAAMIHPMQATLVSYIGGTIACVLVLLLAQASIPDYKRLASIDWYLYLGGFLGAVFVSAMLYLMPRIGIANMLAAAILGQLVMSLIFDHFGLAG
;
A
#
# COMPACT_ATOMS: atom_id res chain seq x y z
N MET A 1 -19.50 -4.78 17.20
CA MET A 1 -18.14 -4.40 16.74
C MET A 1 -17.17 -5.48 17.21
N ASN A 2 -16.60 -6.26 16.29
CA ASN A 2 -15.69 -7.35 16.66
C ASN A 2 -14.32 -6.76 17.01
N TRP A 3 -14.05 -6.56 18.30
CA TRP A 3 -12.82 -5.96 18.82
C TRP A 3 -11.54 -6.61 18.27
N TRP A 4 -11.59 -7.90 17.98
CA TRP A 4 -10.50 -8.62 17.32
C TRP A 4 -10.10 -8.03 15.95
N LEU A 5 -11.09 -7.65 15.13
CA LEU A 5 -10.83 -7.04 13.82
C LEU A 5 -10.17 -5.67 13.96
N ILE A 6 -10.54 -4.92 15.00
CA ILE A 6 -9.89 -3.63 15.31
C ILE A 6 -8.43 -3.85 15.67
N PHE A 7 -8.12 -4.85 16.51
CA PHE A 7 -6.72 -5.18 16.83
C PHE A 7 -5.91 -5.54 15.59
N MET A 8 -6.48 -6.34 14.68
CA MET A 8 -5.82 -6.67 13.41
C MET A 8 -5.58 -5.42 12.54
N ALA A 9 -6.56 -4.51 12.47
CA ALA A 9 -6.42 -3.26 11.73
C ALA A 9 -5.34 -2.34 12.33
N VAL A 10 -5.28 -2.23 13.66
CA VAL A 10 -4.23 -1.46 14.36
C VAL A 10 -2.85 -2.06 14.10
N PHE A 11 -2.74 -3.39 14.18
CA PHE A 11 -1.49 -4.09 13.88
C PHE A 11 -1.05 -3.86 12.44
N ALA A 12 -1.94 -4.03 11.46
CA ALA A 12 -1.65 -3.74 10.06
C ALA A 12 -1.25 -2.27 9.84
N GLY A 13 -1.95 -1.34 10.48
CA GLY A 13 -1.64 0.09 10.43
C GLY A 13 -0.25 0.43 10.98
N SER A 14 0.21 -0.28 12.03
CA SER A 14 1.55 -0.09 12.58
C SER A 14 2.67 -0.54 11.64
N MET A 15 2.37 -1.35 10.62
CA MET A 15 3.37 -1.78 9.63
C MET A 15 3.71 -0.67 8.63
N LEU A 16 2.81 0.28 8.36
CA LEU A 16 3.04 1.40 7.44
C LEU A 16 4.29 2.24 7.76
N PRO A 17 4.51 2.73 8.99
CA PRO A 17 5.73 3.46 9.31
C PRO A 17 6.99 2.59 9.17
N MET A 18 6.91 1.31 9.53
CA MET A 18 8.03 0.38 9.39
C MET A 18 8.39 0.16 7.92
N GLN A 19 7.38 -0.03 7.07
CA GLN A 19 7.54 -0.12 5.61
C GLN A 19 8.14 1.17 5.05
N GLY A 20 7.62 2.34 5.44
CA GLY A 20 8.14 3.64 5.00
C GLY A 20 9.61 3.83 5.36
N ALA A 21 10.03 3.47 6.58
CA ALA A 21 11.42 3.57 7.01
C ALA A 21 12.35 2.63 6.24
N LEU A 22 11.93 1.38 6.01
CA LEU A 22 12.68 0.41 5.20
C LEU A 22 12.81 0.87 3.74
N ASN A 23 11.70 1.36 3.17
CA ASN A 23 11.65 1.87 1.80
C ASN A 23 12.51 3.14 1.62
N ALA A 24 12.53 4.04 2.60
CA ALA A 24 13.39 5.23 2.56
C ALA A 24 14.88 4.84 2.55
N ARG A 25 15.27 3.84 3.36
CA ARG A 25 16.64 3.29 3.36
C ARG A 25 16.98 2.63 2.03
N LEU A 26 16.07 1.83 1.49
CA LEU A 26 16.23 1.20 0.18
C LEU A 26 16.36 2.27 -0.92
N GLY A 27 15.55 3.33 -0.87
CA GLY A 27 15.61 4.48 -1.76
C GLY A 27 16.96 5.19 -1.73
N ALA A 28 17.53 5.38 -0.53
CA ALA A 28 18.84 5.98 -0.36
C ALA A 28 20.00 5.11 -0.89
N ALA A 29 19.80 3.79 -1.01
CA ALA A 29 20.78 2.85 -1.56
C ALA A 29 20.70 2.72 -3.10
N MET A 30 19.71 3.35 -3.75
CA MET A 30 19.46 3.26 -5.18
C MET A 30 19.80 4.58 -5.90
N ILE A 31 20.06 4.51 -7.21
CA ILE A 31 20.35 5.69 -8.03
C ILE A 31 19.08 6.54 -8.24
N HIS A 32 17.92 5.88 -8.34
CA HIS A 32 16.64 6.54 -8.54
C HIS A 32 15.54 5.95 -7.61
N PRO A 33 14.70 6.78 -6.96
CA PRO A 33 13.68 6.31 -6.01
C PRO A 33 12.69 5.27 -6.57
N MET A 34 12.40 5.33 -7.88
CA MET A 34 11.53 4.34 -8.53
C MET A 34 12.14 2.93 -8.55
N GLN A 35 13.46 2.79 -8.54
CA GLN A 35 14.12 1.47 -8.48
C GLN A 35 13.81 0.79 -7.14
N ALA A 36 13.89 1.54 -6.04
CA ALA A 36 13.53 1.03 -4.72
C ALA A 36 12.04 0.68 -4.63
N THR A 37 11.15 1.49 -5.22
CA THR A 37 9.72 1.17 -5.30
C THR A 37 9.49 -0.14 -6.06
N LEU A 38 10.12 -0.32 -7.23
CA LEU A 38 10.02 -1.55 -8.01
C LEU A 38 10.50 -2.78 -7.21
N VAL A 39 11.65 -2.69 -6.55
CA VAL A 39 12.20 -3.77 -5.72
C VAL A 39 11.26 -4.12 -4.56
N SER A 40 10.70 -3.11 -3.87
CA SER A 40 9.71 -3.34 -2.81
C SER A 40 8.45 -4.04 -3.33
N TYR A 41 7.99 -3.68 -4.53
CA TYR A 41 6.83 -4.34 -5.16
C TYR A 41 7.12 -5.78 -5.60
N ILE A 42 8.34 -6.07 -6.07
CA ILE A 42 8.76 -7.45 -6.36
C ILE A 42 8.75 -8.27 -5.07
N GLY A 43 9.35 -7.76 -3.98
CA GLY A 43 9.34 -8.43 -2.68
C GLY A 43 7.92 -8.65 -2.15
N GLY A 44 7.05 -7.66 -2.25
CA GLY A 44 5.63 -7.77 -1.88
C GLY A 44 4.89 -8.79 -2.73
N THR A 45 5.14 -8.84 -4.04
CA THR A 45 4.54 -9.82 -4.96
C THR A 45 4.97 -11.24 -4.59
N ILE A 46 6.26 -11.47 -4.32
CA ILE A 46 6.78 -12.77 -3.85
C ILE A 46 6.09 -13.17 -2.55
N ALA A 47 5.98 -12.25 -1.59
CA ALA A 47 5.28 -12.51 -0.32
C ALA A 47 3.80 -12.89 -0.55
N CYS A 48 3.09 -12.18 -1.43
CA CYS A 48 1.71 -12.51 -1.79
C CYS A 48 1.58 -13.92 -2.40
N VAL A 49 2.47 -14.28 -3.34
CA VAL A 49 2.47 -15.62 -3.95
C VAL A 49 2.74 -16.70 -2.89
N LEU A 50 3.70 -16.50 -1.99
CA LEU A 50 3.97 -17.44 -0.90
C LEU A 50 2.76 -17.63 0.01
N VAL A 51 2.07 -16.54 0.37
CA VAL A 51 0.85 -16.62 1.19
C VAL A 51 -0.26 -17.37 0.46
N LEU A 52 -0.47 -17.15 -0.85
CA LEU A 52 -1.45 -17.90 -1.65
C LEU A 52 -1.14 -19.40 -1.64
N LEU A 53 0.13 -19.77 -1.83
CA LEU A 53 0.55 -21.17 -1.81
C LEU A 53 0.34 -21.82 -0.44
N LEU A 54 0.69 -21.13 0.65
CA LEU A 54 0.48 -21.60 2.03
C LEU A 54 -1.01 -21.72 2.38
N ALA A 55 -1.83 -20.81 1.87
CA ALA A 55 -3.29 -20.85 2.02
C ALA A 55 -3.96 -21.88 1.10
N GLN A 56 -3.19 -22.59 0.25
CA GLN A 56 -3.69 -23.50 -0.78
C GLN A 56 -4.73 -22.84 -1.71
N ALA A 57 -4.61 -21.52 -1.89
CA ALA A 57 -5.48 -20.74 -2.75
C ALA A 57 -4.97 -20.80 -4.20
N SER A 58 -5.89 -20.95 -5.15
CA SER A 58 -5.56 -20.94 -6.58
C SER A 58 -5.09 -19.55 -7.03
N ILE A 59 -4.04 -19.51 -7.85
CA ILE A 59 -3.63 -18.29 -8.55
C ILE A 59 -4.76 -17.91 -9.55
N PRO A 60 -5.10 -16.61 -9.70
CA PRO A 60 -6.13 -16.18 -10.65
C PRO A 60 -5.80 -16.59 -12.10
N ASP A 61 -6.78 -17.16 -12.81
CA ASP A 61 -6.66 -17.43 -14.25
C ASP A 61 -6.72 -16.12 -15.06
N TYR A 62 -5.93 -16.04 -16.13
CA TYR A 62 -5.93 -14.92 -17.09
C TYR A 62 -7.33 -14.52 -17.56
N LYS A 63 -8.21 -15.50 -17.87
CA LYS A 63 -9.58 -15.21 -18.33
C LYS A 63 -10.37 -14.43 -17.29
N ARG A 64 -10.19 -14.76 -16.01
CA ARG A 64 -10.86 -14.10 -14.91
C ARG A 64 -10.30 -12.70 -14.67
N LEU A 65 -9.00 -12.51 -14.85
CA LEU A 65 -8.39 -11.19 -14.80
C LEU A 65 -8.89 -10.29 -15.94
N ALA A 66 -8.97 -10.84 -17.16
CA ALA A 66 -9.45 -10.10 -18.33
C ALA A 66 -10.92 -9.66 -18.22
N SER A 67 -11.73 -10.34 -17.40
CA SER A 67 -13.15 -9.98 -17.17
C SER A 67 -13.37 -8.92 -16.08
N ILE A 68 -12.34 -8.53 -15.34
CA ILE A 68 -12.44 -7.52 -14.26
C ILE A 68 -12.37 -6.12 -14.87
N ASP A 69 -13.20 -5.21 -14.37
CA ASP A 69 -13.18 -3.82 -14.80
C ASP A 69 -11.82 -3.15 -14.59
N TRP A 70 -11.34 -2.45 -15.62
CA TRP A 70 -9.96 -1.96 -15.68
C TRP A 70 -9.60 -1.00 -14.52
N TYR A 71 -10.57 -0.25 -14.00
CA TYR A 71 -10.34 0.74 -12.95
C TYR A 71 -9.96 0.09 -11.61
N LEU A 72 -10.32 -1.18 -11.38
CA LEU A 72 -9.95 -1.91 -10.16
C LEU A 72 -8.45 -2.17 -10.07
N TYR A 73 -7.75 -2.22 -11.21
CA TYR A 73 -6.29 -2.33 -11.25
C TYR A 73 -5.56 -1.05 -10.83
N LEU A 74 -6.26 0.09 -10.75
CA LEU A 74 -5.68 1.35 -10.28
C LEU A 74 -5.24 1.29 -8.82
N GLY A 75 -5.76 0.34 -8.01
CA GLY A 75 -5.33 0.17 -6.63
C GLY A 75 -3.81 -0.07 -6.50
N GLY A 76 -3.25 -0.91 -7.39
CA GLY A 76 -1.80 -1.15 -7.41
C GLY A 76 -1.01 0.09 -7.79
N PHE A 77 -1.51 0.87 -8.76
CA PHE A 77 -0.91 2.13 -9.19
C PHE A 77 -0.92 3.19 -8.07
N LEU A 78 -2.05 3.37 -7.38
CA LEU A 78 -2.17 4.30 -6.24
C LEU A 78 -1.21 3.93 -5.11
N GLY A 79 -1.04 2.62 -4.83
CA GLY A 79 -0.04 2.16 -3.88
C GLY A 79 1.39 2.51 -4.31
N ALA A 80 1.72 2.38 -5.60
CA ALA A 80 3.06 2.67 -6.11
C ALA A 80 3.37 4.16 -6.01
N VAL A 81 2.38 5.02 -6.29
CA VAL A 81 2.46 6.47 -6.06
C VAL A 81 2.68 6.77 -4.58
N PHE A 82 1.92 6.13 -3.67
CA PHE A 82 2.06 6.32 -2.23
C PHE A 82 3.46 5.94 -1.72
N VAL A 83 3.95 4.76 -2.10
CA VAL A 83 5.30 4.31 -1.72
C VAL A 83 6.34 5.27 -2.27
N SER A 84 6.27 5.64 -3.55
CA SER A 84 7.20 6.59 -4.17
C SER A 84 7.21 7.94 -3.45
N ALA A 85 6.02 8.45 -3.08
CA ALA A 85 5.88 9.67 -2.31
C ALA A 85 6.53 9.53 -0.92
N MET A 86 6.37 8.39 -0.25
CA MET A 86 7.09 8.11 1.01
C MET A 86 8.60 8.17 0.82
N LEU A 87 9.17 7.52 -0.20
CA LEU A 87 10.62 7.53 -0.44
C LEU A 87 11.16 8.95 -0.65
N TYR A 88 10.39 9.81 -1.32
CA TYR A 88 10.82 11.17 -1.64
C TYR A 88 10.58 12.15 -0.49
N LEU A 89 9.41 12.10 0.15
CA LEU A 89 8.97 13.07 1.15
C LEU A 89 9.50 12.72 2.55
N MET A 90 9.51 11.45 2.92
CA MET A 90 9.86 11.02 4.28
C MET A 90 11.25 11.48 4.72
N PRO A 91 12.32 11.44 3.88
CA PRO A 91 13.62 11.98 4.26
C PRO A 91 13.65 13.51 4.42
N ARG A 92 12.68 14.23 3.83
CA ARG A 92 12.64 15.70 3.79
C ARG A 92 11.82 16.30 4.92
N ILE A 93 10.66 15.71 5.20
CA ILE A 93 9.72 16.22 6.22
C ILE A 93 9.73 15.37 7.49
N GLY A 94 10.39 14.21 7.49
CA GLY A 94 10.43 13.27 8.61
C GLY A 94 9.26 12.29 8.63
N ILE A 95 9.44 11.17 9.34
CA ILE A 95 8.48 10.06 9.42
C ILE A 95 7.15 10.52 10.02
N ALA A 96 7.18 11.24 11.15
CA ALA A 96 5.98 11.67 11.86
C ALA A 96 5.09 12.60 11.00
N ASN A 97 5.69 13.58 10.33
CA ASN A 97 4.97 14.52 9.46
C ASN A 97 4.40 13.81 8.23
N MET A 98 5.14 12.87 7.64
CA MET A 98 4.65 12.07 6.51
C MET A 98 3.41 11.24 6.90
N LEU A 99 3.44 10.60 8.07
CA LEU A 99 2.30 9.82 8.56
C LEU A 99 1.10 10.70 8.91
N ALA A 100 1.32 11.83 9.59
CA ALA A 100 0.25 12.76 9.93
C ALA A 100 -0.45 13.29 8.67
N ALA A 101 0.34 13.69 7.66
CA ALA A 101 -0.19 14.14 6.37
C ALA A 101 -0.93 13.02 5.62
N ALA A 102 -0.40 11.79 5.64
CA ALA A 102 -1.03 10.64 5.03
C ALA A 102 -2.38 10.30 5.68
N ILE A 103 -2.44 10.28 7.02
CA ILE A 103 -3.68 10.04 7.77
C ILE A 103 -4.71 11.14 7.46
N LEU A 104 -4.29 12.41 7.41
CA LEU A 104 -5.17 13.51 7.04
C LEU A 104 -5.74 13.31 5.62
N GLY A 105 -4.90 12.95 4.64
CA GLY A 105 -5.35 12.65 3.28
C GLY A 105 -6.32 11.45 3.22
N GLN A 106 -6.04 10.39 3.99
CA GLN A 106 -6.92 9.22 4.10
C GLN A 106 -8.30 9.60 4.68
N LEU A 107 -8.32 10.42 5.74
CA LEU A 107 -9.57 10.88 6.35
C LEU A 107 -10.37 11.78 5.40
N VAL A 108 -9.71 12.72 4.71
CA VAL A 108 -10.37 13.58 3.71
C VAL A 108 -10.96 12.74 2.58
N MET A 109 -10.22 11.77 2.04
CA MET A 109 -10.76 10.89 1.00
C MET A 109 -11.89 10.00 1.53
N SER A 110 -11.80 9.50 2.76
CA SER A 110 -12.91 8.74 3.38
C SER A 110 -14.18 9.58 3.43
N LEU A 111 -14.08 10.84 3.88
CA LEU A 111 -15.22 11.75 3.93
C LEU A 111 -15.80 12.03 2.54
N ILE A 112 -14.96 12.18 1.51
CA ILE A 112 -15.42 12.34 0.12
C ILE A 112 -16.17 11.09 -0.34
N PHE A 113 -15.61 9.90 -0.09
CA PHE A 113 -16.25 8.64 -0.46
C PHE A 113 -17.60 8.46 0.23
N ASP A 114 -17.68 8.75 1.53
CA ASP A 114 -18.91 8.66 2.32
C ASP A 114 -19.94 9.70 1.85
N HIS A 115 -19.52 10.94 1.58
CA HIS A 115 -20.40 12.02 1.15
C HIS A 115 -21.05 11.76 -0.21
N PHE A 116 -20.29 11.20 -1.15
CA PHE A 116 -20.77 10.90 -2.51
C PHE A 116 -21.28 9.47 -2.68
N GLY A 117 -21.26 8.63 -1.63
CA GLY A 117 -21.66 7.22 -1.72
C GLY A 117 -20.81 6.39 -2.68
N LEU A 118 -19.55 6.78 -2.89
CA LEU A 118 -18.66 6.16 -3.88
C LEU A 118 -18.10 4.80 -3.43
N ALA A 119 -18.19 4.49 -2.13
CA ALA A 119 -17.71 3.24 -1.56
C ALA A 119 -18.70 2.07 -1.74
N GLY A 120 -19.92 2.34 -2.22
CA GLY A 120 -21.03 1.38 -2.25
C GLY A 120 -21.91 1.45 -1.01
#